data_AF-B4VK44-F1
#
_entry.id   AF-B4VK44-F1
#
_cell.length_a   1.000
_cell.length_b   1.000
_cell.length_c   1.000
_cell.angle_alpha   90.00
_cell.angle_beta   90.00
_cell.angle_gamma   90.00
#
_symmetry.space_group_name_H-M   'P 1'
#
loop_
_entity.id
_entity.type
_entity.pdbx_description
1 polymer ?
#
loop_
_entity_poly.entity_id
_entity_poly.type
_entity_poly.pdbx_seq_one_letter_code
_entity_poly.pdbx_strand_id
1 'polypeptide(L)' 'MWNRGYRFDELRLYVDGYLDALRHSNAIEVYLIHRLEEDAVRYLRDPSNFEAVPLPEPETDYY' A
#
# COMPACT_ATOMS: atom_id res chain seq x y z
N MET A 1 12.52 8.11 -14.86
CA MET A 1 12.33 6.91 -14.00
C MET A 1 12.60 7.28 -12.53
N TRP A 2 11.78 8.16 -11.91
CA TRP A 2 12.19 8.84 -10.65
C TRP A 2 11.17 8.74 -9.49
N ASN A 3 10.13 7.90 -9.54
CA ASN A 3 9.12 7.88 -8.46
C ASN A 3 8.82 6.50 -7.86
N ARG A 4 9.63 5.46 -8.15
CA ARG A 4 9.33 4.09 -7.68
C ARG A 4 9.99 3.71 -6.35
N GLY A 5 11.18 4.23 -6.04
CA GLY A 5 11.93 3.82 -4.85
C GLY A 5 11.33 4.33 -3.54
N TYR A 6 11.27 5.66 -3.37
CA TYR A 6 10.88 6.28 -2.10
C TYR A 6 9.45 5.94 -1.66
N ARG A 7 8.46 5.99 -2.55
CA ARG A 7 7.06 5.66 -2.24
C ARG A 7 6.88 4.21 -1.79
N PHE A 8 7.65 3.28 -2.36
CA PHE A 8 7.54 1.88 -2.06
C PHE A 8 8.07 1.56 -0.66
N ASP A 9 9.24 2.10 -0.32
CA ASP A 9 9.86 1.89 0.99
C ASP A 9 9.04 2.52 2.12
N GLU A 10 8.48 3.71 1.91
CA GLU A 10 7.59 4.36 2.89
C GLU A 10 6.30 3.58 3.12
N LEU A 11 5.67 3.08 2.05
CA LEU A 11 4.46 2.27 2.16
C LEU A 11 4.74 0.95 2.88
N ARG A 12 5.87 0.32 2.59
CA ARG A 12 6.31 -0.89 3.30
C ARG A 12 6.48 -0.62 4.79
N LEU A 13 7.20 0.43 5.17
CA LEU A 13 7.42 0.80 6.56
C LEU A 13 6.09 1.07 7.30
N TYR A 14 5.15 1.74 6.62
CA TYR A 14 3.82 1.99 7.17
C TYR A 14 3.04 0.69 7.44
N VAL A 15 3.04 -0.24 6.48
CA VAL A 15 2.35 -1.53 6.62
C VAL A 15 2.97 -2.35 7.75
N ASP A 16 4.30 -2.41 7.84
CA ASP A 16 5.00 -3.14 8.90
C ASP A 16 4.61 -2.59 10.28
N GLY A 17 4.62 -1.26 10.47
CA GLY A 17 4.20 -0.63 11.73
C GLY A 17 2.72 -0.84 12.07
N TYR A 18 1.85 -0.86 11.06
CA TYR A 18 0.42 -1.13 11.25
C TYR A 18 0.14 -2.58 11.67
N LEU A 19 0.82 -3.55 11.05
CA LEU A 19 0.74 -4.96 11.42
C LEU A 19 1.24 -5.20 12.84
N ASP A 20 2.35 -4.57 13.23
CA ASP A 20 2.85 -4.64 14.60
C ASP A 20 1.86 -4.04 15.60
N ALA A 21 1.27 -2.87 15.30
CA ALA A 21 0.24 -2.28 16.14
C ALA A 21 -1.01 -3.18 16.27
N LEU A 22 -1.44 -3.84 15.19
CA LEU A 22 -2.54 -4.81 15.21
C LEU A 22 -2.23 -6.04 16.08
N ARG A 23 -1.00 -6.56 16.01
CA ARG A 23 -0.56 -7.69 16.85
C ARG A 23 -0.57 -7.32 18.33
N HIS A 24 -0.20 -6.09 18.67
CA HIS A 24 -0.15 -5.62 20.06
C HIS A 24 -1.51 -5.18 20.61
N SER A 25 -2.41 -4.69 19.75
CA SER A 25 -3.75 -4.23 20.16
C SER A 25 -4.70 -5.39 20.48
N ASN A 26 -4.41 -6.60 19.97
CA ASN A 26 -5.27 -7.79 20.08
C ASN A 26 -6.72 -7.51 19.65
N ALA A 27 -6.91 -6.56 18.72
CA ALA A 27 -8.23 -6.10 18.28
C ALA A 27 -8.92 -7.08 17.32
N ILE A 28 -8.14 -7.93 16.64
CA ILE A 28 -8.62 -8.93 15.68
C ILE A 28 -7.86 -10.24 15.85
N GLU A 29 -8.43 -11.33 15.33
CA GLU A 29 -7.83 -12.65 15.38
C GLU A 29 -6.50 -12.71 14.61
N VAL A 30 -5.54 -13.48 15.13
CA VAL A 30 -4.19 -13.64 14.55
C VAL A 30 -4.25 -14.15 13.11
N TYR A 31 -5.22 -15.01 12.77
CA TYR A 31 -5.36 -15.50 11.40
C TYR A 31 -5.68 -14.38 10.40
N LEU A 32 -6.47 -13.38 10.80
CA LEU A 32 -6.79 -12.23 9.96
C LEU A 32 -5.57 -11.34 9.74
N ILE A 33 -4.73 -11.21 10.76
CA ILE A 33 -3.46 -10.48 10.66
C ILE A 33 -2.52 -11.16 9.66
N HIS A 34 -2.39 -12.50 9.73
CA HIS A 34 -1.56 -13.25 8.78
C HIS A 34 -2.09 -13.16 7.35
N ARG A 35 -3.40 -13.25 7.16
CA ARG A 35 -4.00 -13.07 5.84
C ARG A 35 -3.71 -11.67 5.28
N LEU A 36 -3.84 -10.63 6.12
CA LEU A 36 -3.54 -9.26 5.73
C LEU A 36 -2.06 -9.07 5.36
N GLU A 37 -1.15 -9.69 6.12
CA GLU A 37 0.29 -9.69 5.85
C GLU A 37 0.61 -10.32 4.49
N GLU A 38 0.03 -11.49 4.17
CA GLU A 38 0.20 -12.15 2.87
C GLU A 38 -0.32 -11.29 1.71
N ASP A 39 -1.52 -10.72 1.86
CA ASP A 39 -2.15 -9.86 0.85
C ASP A 39 -1.32 -8.58 0.63
N ALA A 40 -0.81 -7.97 1.70
CA ALA A 40 0.03 -6.79 1.62
C ALA A 40 1.37 -7.09 0.92
N VAL A 41 2.03 -8.20 1.24
CA VAL A 41 3.27 -8.62 0.58
C VAL A 41 3.02 -8.86 -0.92
N ARG A 42 1.89 -9.49 -1.27
CA ARG A 42 1.51 -9.72 -2.67
C ARG A 42 1.25 -8.40 -3.40
N TYR A 43 0.52 -7.48 -2.77
CA TYR A 43 0.23 -6.16 -3.33
C TYR A 43 1.51 -5.35 -3.58
N LEU A 44 2.41 -5.31 -2.60
CA LEU A 44 3.69 -4.63 -2.68
C LEU A 44 4.60 -5.25 -3.75
N ARG A 45 4.59 -6.57 -3.93
CA ARG A 45 5.46 -7.23 -4.92
C ARG A 45 5.01 -7.05 -6.36
N ASP A 46 3.75 -6.75 -6.61
CA ASP A 46 3.24 -6.57 -7.97
C ASP A 46 3.43 -5.12 -8.43
N PRO A 47 4.39 -4.85 -9.34
CA PRO A 47 4.68 -3.51 -9.81
C PRO A 47 3.50 -2.88 -10.55
N SER A 48 2.58 -3.68 -11.11
CA SER A 48 1.39 -3.23 -11.83
C SER A 48 0.43 -2.46 -10.91
N ASN A 49 0.42 -2.76 -9.61
CA ASN A 49 -0.37 -2.01 -8.62
C ASN A 49 0.08 -0.56 -8.45
N PHE A 50 1.32 -0.25 -8.87
CA PHE A 50 1.93 1.06 -8.78
C PHE A 50 2.12 1.73 -10.14
N GLU A 51 1.73 1.05 -11.23
CA GLU A 51 1.64 1.68 -12.54
C GLU A 51 0.48 2.67 -12.49
N ALA A 52 0.83 3.96 -12.46
CA ALA A 52 -0.14 5.03 -12.58
C ALA A 52 -0.87 4.85 -13.91
N VAL A 53 -2.12 4.40 -13.85
CA VAL A 53 -3.07 4.66 -14.92
C VAL A 53 -3.06 6.18 -15.09
N PRO A 54 -2.73 6.73 -16.27
CA PRO A 54 -2.86 8.16 -16.47
C PRO A 54 -4.33 8.48 -16.21
N LEU A 55 -4.61 9.12 -15.08
CA LEU A 55 -5.89 9.76 -14.85
C LEU A 55 -6.08 10.69 -16.05
N PRO A 56 -7.18 10.58 -16.82
CA PRO A 56 -7.47 11.60 -17.82
C PRO A 56 -7.42 12.94 -17.08
N GLU A 57 -6.59 13.84 -17.58
CA GLU A 57 -6.44 15.19 -17.02
C GLU A 57 -7.87 15.74 -16.88
N PRO A 58 -8.31 16.16 -15.68
CA PRO A 58 -9.63 16.77 -15.55
C PRO A 58 -9.63 17.97 -16.50
N GLU A 59 -10.56 18.00 -17.47
CA GLU A 59 -10.76 19.15 -18.34
C GLU A 59 -10.92 20.38 -17.44
N THR A 60 -9.86 21.17 -17.31
CA THR A 60 -9.93 22.51 -16.72
C THR A 60 -10.70 23.35 -17.72
N ASP A 61 -12.02 23.40 -17.51
CA ASP A 61 -12.94 24.27 -18.20
C ASP A 61 -12.60 25.71 -17.79
N TYR A 62 -11.75 26.37 -18.59
CA TYR A 62 -11.41 27.78 -18.39
C TYR A 62 -12.60 28.64 -18.84
N TYR A 63 -13.30 29.24 -17.86
CA TYR A 63 -14.27 30.32 -18.07
C TYR A 63 -13.60 31.67 -18.31
#